data_AF-A0A8S3YBE9-F1
#
_entry.id   AF-A0A8S3YBE9-F1
#
_cell.length_a   1.000
_cell.length_b   1.000
_cell.length_c   1.000
_cell.angle_alpha   90.00
_cell.angle_beta   90.00
_cell.angle_gamma   90.00
#
_symmetry.space_group_name_H-M   'P 1'
#
loop_
_entity.id
_entity.type
_entity.pdbx_description
1 polymer ?
#
loop_
_entity_poly.entity_id
_entity_poly.type
_entity_poly.pdbx_seq_one_letter_code
_entity_poly.pdbx_strand_id
1 'polypeptide(L)'
;MRRQLTELEDSEIGDIIKYSCSAHLLNLFAKDIEQVDIKNIIIVSDIQDGELKENVENYLRKLKKISIALDYVQKEMCVLSDCTHIWKGLLSSNWLLEEANKLKVRYNAAMTPAHFAAHILDPKYRGEGLDEEEDTMGMEFIDLSYLQAMKDVLTYRAMSFPFKDYMFKEDLLKRTHVSVWWRSLGSKIDPGMIDLTNQLYTATASSAGIERLFSTFGLVHSKLRNRLRTEKAAKLVTVMRVLNPGSRGSSYVDEDEVEE
;
A
#
# COMPACT_ATOMS: atom_id res chain seq x y z
N MET A 1 -26.74 -8.90 5.17
CA MET A 1 -25.35 -8.52 5.50
C MET A 1 -24.77 -7.55 4.48
N ARG A 2 -24.53 -7.90 3.19
CA ARG A 2 -24.06 -6.91 2.19
C ARG A 2 -25.01 -5.73 2.00
N ARG A 3 -26.30 -5.96 1.69
CA ARG A 3 -27.29 -4.88 1.49
C ARG A 3 -27.50 -3.95 2.69
N GLN A 4 -27.50 -4.49 3.91
CA GLN A 4 -27.74 -3.71 5.13
C GLN A 4 -26.52 -2.91 5.60
N LEU A 5 -25.30 -3.28 5.16
CA LEU A 5 -24.09 -2.47 5.37
C LEU A 5 -24.06 -1.31 4.37
N THR A 6 -24.49 -1.55 3.12
CA THR A 6 -24.57 -0.50 2.08
C THR A 6 -25.55 0.62 2.45
N GLU A 7 -26.68 0.30 3.08
CA GLU A 7 -27.71 1.28 3.45
C GLU A 7 -27.35 2.14 4.68
N LEU A 8 -26.38 1.72 5.49
CA LEU A 8 -25.87 2.49 6.64
C LEU A 8 -24.62 3.31 6.31
N GLU A 9 -23.94 2.98 5.21
CA GLU A 9 -22.72 3.67 4.77
C GLU A 9 -23.02 5.03 4.11
N ASP A 10 -24.20 5.24 3.53
CA ASP A 10 -24.47 6.43 2.71
C ASP A 10 -25.02 7.66 3.49
N SER A 11 -25.44 7.52 4.75
CA SER A 11 -26.12 8.61 5.49
C SER A 11 -25.31 9.29 6.61
N GLU A 12 -24.24 8.65 7.11
CA GLU A 12 -23.44 9.17 8.24
C GLU A 12 -21.94 9.28 7.96
N ILE A 13 -21.51 8.85 6.77
CA ILE A 13 -20.11 8.81 6.40
C ILE A 13 -19.88 9.91 5.36
N GLY A 14 -19.20 11.00 5.74
CA GLY A 14 -18.80 12.04 4.79
C GLY A 14 -17.97 11.48 3.62
N ASP A 15 -17.67 12.28 2.59
CA ASP A 15 -16.97 11.84 1.38
C ASP A 15 -15.67 11.07 1.68
N ILE A 16 -15.76 9.74 1.75
CA ILE A 16 -14.61 8.86 2.00
C ILE A 16 -13.85 8.65 0.68
N ILE A 17 -12.53 8.80 0.77
CA ILE A 17 -11.62 8.44 -0.33
C ILE A 17 -11.72 6.93 -0.59
N LYS A 18 -12.23 6.56 -1.77
CA LYS A 18 -12.30 5.17 -2.26
C LYS A 18 -11.07 4.86 -3.10
N TYR A 19 -10.42 3.74 -2.82
CA TYR A 19 -9.23 3.28 -3.55
C TYR A 19 -9.12 1.76 -3.54
N SER A 20 -8.35 1.20 -4.46
CA SER A 20 -8.12 -0.25 -4.56
C SER A 20 -6.92 -0.69 -3.70
N CYS A 21 -6.97 -1.94 -3.22
CA CYS A 21 -5.93 -2.50 -2.37
C CYS A 21 -4.70 -2.90 -3.21
N SER A 22 -3.60 -2.15 -3.09
CA SER A 22 -2.36 -2.41 -3.84
C SER A 22 -1.76 -3.79 -3.53
N ALA A 23 -1.83 -4.24 -2.27
CA ALA A 23 -1.36 -5.59 -1.90
C ALA A 23 -2.16 -6.70 -2.61
N HIS A 24 -3.47 -6.52 -2.74
CA HIS A 24 -4.31 -7.46 -3.47
C HIS A 24 -3.92 -7.53 -4.95
N LEU A 25 -3.67 -6.37 -5.57
CA LEU A 25 -3.32 -6.29 -6.99
C LEU A 25 -1.92 -6.82 -7.28
N LEU A 26 -0.94 -6.61 -6.39
CA LEU A 26 0.37 -7.26 -6.49
C LEU A 26 0.28 -8.78 -6.37
N ASN A 27 -0.58 -9.30 -5.49
CA ASN A 27 -0.81 -10.74 -5.37
C ASN A 27 -1.49 -11.32 -6.62
N LEU A 28 -2.46 -10.61 -7.21
CA LEU A 28 -3.04 -11.00 -8.49
C LEU A 28 -2.00 -10.97 -9.62
N PHE A 29 -1.15 -9.95 -9.63
CA PHE A 29 -0.07 -9.87 -10.60
C PHE A 29 0.93 -11.03 -10.49
N ALA A 30 1.31 -11.44 -9.28
CA ALA A 30 2.14 -12.63 -9.07
C ALA A 30 1.52 -13.89 -9.69
N LYS A 31 0.20 -14.04 -9.59
CA LYS A 31 -0.54 -15.16 -10.23
C LYS A 31 -0.59 -15.04 -11.74
N ASP A 32 -0.58 -13.84 -12.31
CA ASP A 32 -0.57 -13.65 -13.76
C ASP A 32 0.77 -14.03 -14.40
N ILE A 33 1.86 -14.03 -13.63
CA ILE A 33 3.20 -14.48 -14.07
C ILE A 33 3.32 -16.00 -13.98
N GLU A 34 2.53 -16.66 -13.13
CA GLU A 34 2.58 -18.11 -12.96
C GLU A 34 2.27 -18.84 -14.29
N GLN A 35 3.28 -19.52 -14.84
CA GLN A 35 3.15 -20.30 -16.07
C GLN A 35 2.47 -21.66 -15.79
N VAL A 36 1.63 -22.08 -16.73
CA VAL A 36 0.85 -23.33 -16.68
C VAL A 36 1.74 -24.58 -16.69
N ASP A 37 2.95 -24.49 -17.23
CA ASP A 37 3.83 -25.65 -17.47
C ASP A 37 4.43 -26.28 -16.21
N ILE A 38 4.46 -25.55 -15.08
CA ILE A 38 5.01 -26.09 -13.82
C ILE A 38 4.04 -27.11 -13.17
N LYS A 39 2.74 -27.06 -13.49
CA LYS A 39 1.72 -27.89 -12.82
C LYS A 39 1.59 -29.31 -13.38
N ASN A 40 2.25 -29.64 -14.50
CA ASN A 40 2.12 -30.92 -15.21
C ASN A 40 3.39 -31.81 -15.15
N ILE A 41 4.26 -31.65 -14.15
CA ILE A 41 5.58 -32.28 -14.13
C ILE A 41 5.53 -33.70 -13.53
N ILE A 42 6.00 -34.69 -14.31
CA ILE A 42 6.38 -36.02 -13.83
C ILE A 42 7.80 -35.89 -13.25
N ILE A 43 7.87 -35.77 -11.91
CA ILE A 43 9.00 -35.28 -11.08
C ILE A 43 10.39 -35.89 -11.38
N VAL A 44 10.49 -37.04 -12.05
CA VAL A 44 11.73 -37.84 -12.08
C VAL A 44 12.57 -37.65 -13.37
N SER A 45 11.96 -37.28 -14.52
CA SER A 45 12.71 -37.12 -15.79
C SER A 45 13.38 -35.75 -15.95
N ASP A 46 12.87 -34.72 -15.28
CA ASP A 46 13.15 -33.32 -15.66
C ASP A 46 14.15 -32.62 -14.71
N ILE A 47 14.65 -33.32 -13.68
CA ILE A 47 15.67 -32.77 -12.75
C ILE A 47 17.01 -32.49 -13.48
N GLN A 48 17.24 -33.10 -14.64
CA GLN A 48 18.43 -32.88 -15.47
C GLN A 48 18.21 -31.90 -16.64
N ASP A 49 17.00 -31.34 -16.77
CA ASP A 49 16.70 -30.37 -17.82
C ASP A 49 17.26 -28.98 -17.45
N GLY A 50 18.31 -28.56 -18.15
CA GLY A 50 18.95 -27.27 -17.95
C GLY A 50 18.06 -26.08 -18.29
N GLU A 51 17.15 -26.24 -19.26
CA GLU A 51 16.18 -25.21 -19.66
C GLU A 51 15.10 -25.03 -18.59
N LEU A 52 14.59 -26.13 -18.04
CA LEU A 52 13.66 -26.07 -16.90
C LEU A 52 14.28 -25.37 -15.70
N LYS A 53 15.53 -25.70 -15.36
CA LYS A 53 16.24 -25.05 -14.26
C LYS A 53 16.36 -23.54 -14.47
N GLU A 54 16.78 -23.10 -15.65
CA GLU A 54 16.92 -21.67 -15.97
C GLU A 54 15.56 -20.94 -15.89
N ASN A 55 14.49 -21.57 -16.38
CA ASN A 55 13.14 -21.03 -16.32
C ASN A 55 12.65 -20.87 -14.87
N VAL A 56 12.86 -21.88 -14.02
CA VAL A 56 12.50 -21.83 -12.59
C VAL A 56 13.30 -20.76 -11.85
N GLU A 57 14.61 -20.65 -12.10
CA GLU A 57 15.44 -19.60 -11.48
C GLU A 57 15.00 -18.20 -11.91
N ASN A 58 14.69 -18.00 -13.19
CA ASN A 58 14.18 -16.72 -13.68
C ASN A 58 12.83 -16.38 -13.05
N TYR A 59 11.92 -17.35 -12.95
CA TYR A 59 10.64 -17.19 -12.28
C TYR A 59 10.80 -16.83 -10.79
N LEU A 60 11.72 -17.49 -10.08
CA LEU A 60 12.01 -17.18 -8.68
C LEU A 60 12.55 -15.75 -8.52
N ARG A 61 13.43 -15.30 -9.42
CA ARG A 61 13.92 -13.91 -9.44
C ARG A 61 12.77 -12.90 -9.64
N LYS A 62 11.83 -13.21 -10.54
CA LYS A 62 10.63 -12.39 -10.78
C LYS A 62 9.77 -12.30 -9.51
N LEU A 63 9.42 -13.44 -8.92
CA LEU A 63 8.61 -13.51 -7.70
C LEU A 63 9.26 -12.80 -6.51
N LYS A 64 10.58 -12.92 -6.33
CA LYS A 64 11.30 -12.26 -5.23
C LYS A 64 11.16 -10.74 -5.27
N LYS A 65 11.13 -10.12 -6.45
CA LYS A 65 10.91 -8.67 -6.57
C LYS A 65 9.50 -8.27 -6.16
N ILE A 66 8.52 -9.09 -6.52
CA ILE A 66 7.11 -8.87 -6.16
C ILE A 66 6.90 -9.08 -4.67
N SER A 67 7.54 -10.10 -4.07
CA SER A 67 7.44 -10.35 -2.63
C SER A 67 7.99 -9.17 -1.83
N ILE A 68 9.14 -8.60 -2.24
CA ILE A 68 9.68 -7.40 -1.61
C ILE A 68 8.68 -6.24 -1.71
N ALA A 69 8.11 -5.98 -2.90
CA ALA A 69 7.10 -4.93 -3.06
C ALA A 69 5.86 -5.18 -2.18
N LEU A 70 5.41 -6.43 -2.11
CA LEU A 70 4.27 -6.84 -1.30
C LEU A 70 4.54 -6.61 0.20
N ASP A 71 5.73 -6.98 0.68
CA ASP A 71 6.13 -6.78 2.07
C ASP A 71 6.12 -5.29 2.46
N TYR A 72 6.52 -4.41 1.54
CA TYR A 72 6.44 -2.96 1.77
C TYR A 72 4.98 -2.48 1.83
N VAL A 73 4.15 -2.84 0.86
CA VAL A 73 2.75 -2.39 0.79
C VAL A 73 1.91 -2.93 1.96
N GLN A 74 2.25 -4.09 2.51
CA GLN A 74 1.56 -4.69 3.65
C GLN A 74 1.95 -4.11 5.03
N LYS A 75 2.92 -3.19 5.08
CA LYS A 75 3.25 -2.45 6.30
C LYS A 75 2.08 -1.60 6.75
N GLU A 76 1.88 -1.51 8.07
CA GLU A 76 0.74 -0.77 8.65
C GLU A 76 0.80 0.73 8.39
N MET A 77 2.02 1.26 8.24
CA MET A 77 2.29 2.67 7.97
C MET A 77 2.46 2.96 6.46
N CYS A 78 2.18 1.99 5.58
CA CYS A 78 2.23 2.22 4.14
C CYS A 78 1.04 3.10 3.73
N VAL A 79 1.35 4.29 3.23
CA VAL A 79 0.37 5.25 2.74
C VAL A 79 0.20 5.14 1.23
N LEU A 80 -0.79 5.83 0.67
CA LEU A 80 -1.07 5.80 -0.77
C LEU A 80 0.12 6.27 -1.62
N SER A 81 0.89 7.25 -1.14
CA SER A 81 2.09 7.74 -1.84
C SER A 81 3.18 6.66 -1.95
N ASP A 82 3.42 5.90 -0.89
CA ASP A 82 4.37 4.78 -0.91
C ASP A 82 3.97 3.73 -1.97
N CYS A 83 2.67 3.46 -2.10
CA CYS A 83 2.16 2.56 -3.14
C CYS A 83 2.47 3.06 -4.54
N THR A 84 2.17 4.32 -4.84
CA THR A 84 2.50 4.92 -6.15
C THR A 84 3.98 4.78 -6.43
N HIS A 85 4.83 5.09 -5.46
CA HIS A 85 6.28 4.99 -5.62
C HIS A 85 6.75 3.56 -5.91
N ILE A 86 6.24 2.57 -5.16
CA ILE A 86 6.56 1.15 -5.36
C ILE A 86 6.13 0.68 -6.75
N TRP A 87 4.91 1.01 -7.17
CA TRP A 87 4.40 0.64 -8.47
C TRP A 87 5.19 1.28 -9.62
N LYS A 88 5.55 2.56 -9.50
CA LYS A 88 6.43 3.23 -10.47
C LYS A 88 7.79 2.57 -10.54
N GLY A 89 8.38 2.22 -9.39
CA GLY A 89 9.63 1.46 -9.33
C GLY A 89 9.54 0.10 -10.06
N LEU A 90 8.42 -0.62 -9.93
CA LEU A 90 8.19 -1.87 -10.66
C LEU A 90 8.09 -1.65 -12.17
N LEU A 91 7.37 -0.61 -12.62
CA LEU A 91 7.20 -0.27 -14.03
C LEU A 91 8.49 0.20 -14.71
N SER A 92 9.34 0.93 -14.00
CA SER A 92 10.62 1.43 -14.53
C SER A 92 11.69 0.35 -14.68
N SER A 93 11.44 -0.87 -14.21
CA SER A 93 12.46 -1.90 -14.11
C SER A 93 12.41 -2.92 -15.27
N ASN A 94 13.53 -3.13 -15.97
CA ASN A 94 13.61 -3.94 -17.21
C ASN A 94 13.50 -5.47 -17.04
N TRP A 95 13.17 -5.99 -15.85
CA TRP A 95 13.22 -7.44 -15.55
C TRP A 95 11.98 -8.21 -15.97
N LEU A 96 10.99 -7.53 -16.54
CA LEU A 96 9.66 -8.07 -16.80
C LEU A 96 9.15 -7.72 -18.20
N LEU A 97 10.04 -7.66 -19.19
CA LEU A 97 9.73 -7.27 -20.56
C LEU A 97 8.55 -8.06 -21.17
N GLU A 98 8.46 -9.36 -20.90
CA GLU A 98 7.41 -10.23 -21.44
C GLU A 98 6.04 -9.99 -20.77
N GLU A 99 6.03 -9.74 -19.45
CA GLU A 99 4.80 -9.52 -18.69
C GLU A 99 4.48 -8.04 -18.42
N ALA A 100 5.21 -7.11 -19.04
CA ALA A 100 5.06 -5.66 -18.85
C ALA A 100 3.61 -5.19 -19.06
N ASN A 101 2.91 -5.76 -20.04
CA ASN A 101 1.49 -5.47 -20.28
C ASN A 101 0.60 -5.92 -19.12
N LYS A 102 0.86 -7.11 -18.54
CA LYS A 102 0.11 -7.63 -17.39
C LYS A 102 0.33 -6.73 -16.17
N LEU A 103 1.58 -6.31 -15.95
CA LEU A 103 1.93 -5.37 -14.89
C LEU A 103 1.19 -4.04 -15.06
N LYS A 104 1.18 -3.48 -16.27
CA LYS A 104 0.49 -2.22 -16.57
C LYS A 104 -1.02 -2.29 -16.35
N VAL A 105 -1.66 -3.41 -16.69
CA VAL A 105 -3.09 -3.63 -16.40
C VAL A 105 -3.35 -3.59 -14.89
N ARG A 106 -2.50 -4.24 -14.10
CA ARG A 106 -2.62 -4.27 -12.63
C ARG A 106 -2.33 -2.92 -12.00
N TYR A 107 -1.34 -2.20 -12.54
CA TYR A 107 -1.04 -0.82 -12.17
C TYR A 107 -2.25 0.10 -12.36
N ASN A 108 -2.87 0.08 -13.55
CA ASN A 108 -4.03 0.91 -13.84
C ASN A 108 -5.24 0.57 -12.96
N ALA A 109 -5.37 -0.69 -12.53
CA ALA A 109 -6.39 -1.08 -11.56
C ALA A 109 -6.07 -0.64 -10.12
N ALA A 110 -4.79 -0.42 -9.80
CA ALA A 110 -4.30 -0.02 -8.49
C ALA A 110 -4.37 1.48 -8.27
N MET A 111 -3.96 2.24 -9.28
CA MET A 111 -3.83 3.68 -9.15
C MET A 111 -5.18 4.38 -9.30
N THR A 112 -5.36 5.38 -8.46
CA THR A 112 -6.52 6.28 -8.50
C THR A 112 -6.02 7.72 -8.36
N PRO A 113 -6.83 8.74 -8.69
CA PRO A 113 -6.42 10.13 -8.51
C PRO A 113 -5.94 10.46 -7.09
N ALA A 114 -6.52 9.82 -6.06
CA ALA A 114 -6.07 9.95 -4.68
C ALA A 114 -4.64 9.46 -4.43
N HIS A 115 -4.20 8.41 -5.14
CA HIS A 115 -2.82 7.93 -5.07
C HIS A 115 -1.85 8.97 -5.64
N PHE A 116 -2.17 9.55 -6.81
CA PHE A 116 -1.37 10.59 -7.43
C PHE A 116 -1.35 11.86 -6.57
N ALA A 117 -2.49 12.28 -6.02
CA ALA A 117 -2.58 13.39 -5.08
C ALA A 117 -1.70 13.18 -3.84
N ALA A 118 -1.77 12.00 -3.22
CA ALA A 118 -0.92 11.65 -2.08
C ALA A 118 0.57 11.69 -2.47
N HIS A 119 0.94 11.22 -3.65
CA HIS A 119 2.32 11.21 -4.14
C HIS A 119 2.85 12.62 -4.45
N ILE A 120 2.01 13.50 -4.98
CA ILE A 120 2.32 14.93 -5.19
C ILE A 120 2.57 15.62 -3.85
N LEU A 121 1.69 15.41 -2.88
CA LEU A 121 1.72 16.07 -1.57
C LEU A 121 2.73 15.46 -0.58
N ASP A 122 3.38 14.36 -0.95
CA ASP A 122 4.36 13.71 -0.09
C ASP A 122 5.71 14.40 -0.27
N PRO A 123 6.31 15.00 0.79
CA PRO A 123 7.59 15.67 0.69
C PRO A 123 8.74 14.73 0.32
N LYS A 124 8.59 13.41 0.47
CA LYS A 124 9.56 12.40 0.01
C LYS A 124 9.62 12.28 -1.50
N TYR A 125 8.45 12.30 -2.15
CA TYR A 125 8.34 11.96 -3.57
C TYR A 125 7.99 13.16 -4.45
N ARG A 126 7.16 14.08 -3.96
CA ARG A 126 6.81 15.35 -4.62
C ARG A 126 6.35 15.19 -6.08
N GLY A 127 5.67 14.10 -6.39
CA GLY A 127 5.22 13.79 -7.76
C GLY A 127 6.31 13.25 -8.69
N GLU A 128 7.52 12.96 -8.21
CA GLU A 128 8.63 12.49 -9.06
C GLU A 128 8.30 11.18 -9.78
N GLY A 129 8.40 11.17 -11.11
CA GLY A 129 8.12 9.99 -11.93
C GLY A 129 6.64 9.78 -12.31
N LEU A 130 5.75 10.70 -11.92
CA LEU A 130 4.42 10.81 -12.51
C LEU A 130 4.52 11.37 -13.94
N ASP A 131 3.66 10.87 -14.83
CA ASP A 131 3.48 11.50 -16.15
C ASP A 131 2.50 12.69 -16.07
N GLU A 132 2.34 13.41 -17.19
CA GLU A 132 1.51 14.62 -17.24
C GLU A 132 0.03 14.33 -16.96
N GLU A 133 -0.47 13.17 -17.40
CA GLU A 133 -1.87 12.76 -17.18
C GLU A 133 -2.09 12.42 -15.69
N GLU A 134 -1.15 11.71 -15.07
CA GLU A 134 -1.18 11.37 -13.65
C GLU A 134 -1.03 12.59 -12.74
N ASP A 135 -0.13 13.52 -13.07
CA ASP A 135 0.01 14.78 -12.33
C ASP A 135 -1.29 15.58 -12.41
N THR A 136 -1.88 15.68 -13.61
CA THR A 136 -3.15 16.38 -13.83
C THR A 136 -4.29 15.74 -13.02
N MET A 137 -4.44 14.41 -13.09
CA MET A 137 -5.46 13.69 -12.29
C MET A 137 -5.28 13.93 -10.79
N GLY A 138 -4.05 13.93 -10.29
CA GLY A 138 -3.77 14.19 -8.88
C GLY A 138 -4.11 15.62 -8.47
N MET A 139 -3.78 16.61 -9.31
CA MET A 139 -4.06 18.03 -9.05
C MET A 139 -5.56 18.33 -9.10
N GLU A 140 -6.28 17.80 -10.10
CA GLU A 140 -7.74 17.91 -10.19
C GLU A 140 -8.42 17.27 -8.97
N PHE A 141 -7.93 16.11 -8.51
CA PHE A 141 -8.46 15.49 -7.31
C PHE A 141 -8.30 16.40 -6.07
N ILE A 142 -7.15 17.06 -5.91
CA ILE A 142 -6.90 17.97 -4.79
C ILE A 142 -7.84 19.16 -4.84
N ASP A 143 -8.01 19.79 -6.01
CA ASP A 143 -8.89 20.94 -6.22
C ASP A 143 -10.36 20.59 -5.96
N LEU A 144 -10.80 19.43 -6.45
CA LEU A 144 -12.17 18.92 -6.22
C LEU A 144 -12.41 18.54 -4.76
N SER A 145 -11.41 18.00 -4.08
CA SER A 145 -11.53 17.61 -2.66
C SER A 145 -11.58 18.82 -1.74
N TYR A 146 -10.82 19.87 -2.06
CA TYR A 146 -10.85 21.12 -1.30
C TYR A 146 -10.52 22.33 -2.19
N LEU A 147 -11.53 23.16 -2.48
CA LEU A 147 -11.47 24.30 -3.40
C LEU A 147 -10.36 25.33 -3.10
N GLN A 148 -9.91 25.45 -1.84
CA GLN A 148 -8.84 26.40 -1.48
C GLN A 148 -7.47 25.72 -1.32
N ALA A 149 -7.39 24.40 -1.54
CA ALA A 149 -6.13 23.65 -1.43
C ALA A 149 -5.05 24.19 -2.38
N MET A 150 -5.45 24.64 -3.57
CA MET A 150 -4.51 25.03 -4.62
C MET A 150 -3.53 26.13 -4.21
N LYS A 151 -3.94 27.05 -3.34
CA LYS A 151 -3.02 28.06 -2.78
C LYS A 151 -1.86 27.41 -2.02
N ASP A 152 -2.16 26.44 -1.16
CA ASP A 152 -1.18 25.73 -0.34
C ASP A 152 -0.36 24.73 -1.18
N VAL A 153 -0.98 24.09 -2.17
CA VAL A 153 -0.30 23.22 -3.14
C VAL A 153 0.73 23.99 -3.98
N LEU A 154 0.35 25.17 -4.48
CA LEU A 154 1.26 26.00 -5.29
C LEU A 154 2.43 26.53 -4.46
N THR A 155 2.17 26.98 -3.22
CA THR A 155 3.25 27.42 -2.33
C THR A 155 4.18 26.27 -1.91
N TYR A 156 3.63 25.06 -1.75
CA TYR A 156 4.37 23.82 -1.52
C TYR A 156 5.25 23.44 -2.71
N ARG A 157 4.70 23.40 -3.93
CA ARG A 157 5.48 23.12 -5.16
C ARG A 157 6.59 24.15 -5.39
N ALA A 158 6.31 25.42 -5.09
CA ALA A 158 7.31 26.49 -5.15
C ALA A 158 8.34 26.44 -4.01
N MET A 159 8.19 25.53 -3.03
CA MET A 159 9.01 25.45 -1.81
C MET A 159 9.12 26.81 -1.09
N SER A 160 8.04 27.59 -1.15
CA SER A 160 7.96 28.94 -0.63
C SER A 160 7.39 28.94 0.79
N PHE A 161 7.34 30.10 1.45
CA PHE A 161 6.74 30.20 2.79
C PHE A 161 5.31 29.61 2.78
N PRO A 162 4.93 28.73 3.74
CA PRO A 162 5.61 28.45 5.02
C PRO A 162 6.67 27.34 5.01
N PHE A 163 6.91 26.69 3.89
CA PHE A 163 7.85 25.58 3.75
C PHE A 163 9.30 26.07 3.79
N LYS A 164 10.16 25.38 4.54
CA LYS A 164 11.57 25.74 4.73
C LYS A 164 12.47 24.62 4.25
N ASP A 165 13.63 24.94 3.71
CA ASP A 165 14.56 23.95 3.13
C ASP A 165 14.91 22.80 4.08
N TYR A 166 15.08 23.11 5.37
CA TYR A 166 15.40 22.08 6.36
C TYR A 166 14.28 21.03 6.54
N MET A 167 13.03 21.37 6.17
CA MET A 167 11.88 20.46 6.25
C MET A 167 11.94 19.36 5.20
N PHE A 168 12.75 19.53 4.14
CA PHE A 168 12.90 18.59 3.04
C PHE A 168 14.19 17.75 3.14
N LYS A 169 14.91 17.83 4.27
CA LYS A 169 16.10 17.00 4.50
C LYS A 169 15.71 15.53 4.54
N GLU A 170 16.41 14.71 3.77
CA GLU A 170 16.12 13.28 3.62
C GLU A 170 16.05 12.53 4.96
N ASP A 171 16.96 12.83 5.90
CA ASP A 171 16.97 12.25 7.24
C ASP A 171 15.69 12.54 8.05
N LEU A 172 15.13 13.74 7.87
CA LEU A 172 13.88 14.13 8.54
C LEU A 172 12.69 13.41 7.92
N LEU A 173 12.65 13.35 6.58
CA LEU A 173 11.57 12.73 5.82
C LEU A 173 11.50 11.22 6.05
N LYS A 174 12.65 10.54 6.22
CA LYS A 174 12.69 9.10 6.55
C LYS A 174 12.15 8.78 7.94
N ARG A 175 12.26 9.71 8.89
CA ARG A 175 11.90 9.49 10.30
C ARG A 175 10.53 10.02 10.67
N THR A 176 9.94 10.86 9.83
CA THR A 176 8.70 11.58 10.12
C THR A 176 7.58 11.08 9.22
N HIS A 177 6.45 10.74 9.81
CA HIS A 177 5.25 10.39 9.05
C HIS A 177 4.70 11.63 8.32
N VAL A 178 4.20 11.46 7.10
CA VAL A 178 3.81 12.58 6.23
C VAL A 178 2.70 13.43 6.85
N SER A 179 1.72 12.82 7.51
CA SER A 179 0.68 13.57 8.23
C SER A 179 1.23 14.42 9.40
N VAL A 180 2.31 13.98 10.05
CA VAL A 180 2.98 14.76 11.11
C VAL A 180 3.74 15.92 10.49
N TRP A 181 4.35 15.71 9.32
CA TRP A 181 5.04 16.77 8.57
C TRP A 181 4.06 17.90 8.19
N TRP A 182 2.90 17.57 7.62
CA TRP A 182 1.87 18.58 7.30
C TRP A 182 1.34 19.28 8.55
N ARG A 183 1.04 18.52 9.62
CA ARG A 183 0.57 19.09 10.89
C ARG A 183 1.59 20.02 11.55
N SER A 184 2.89 19.83 11.31
CA SER A 184 3.95 20.68 11.87
C SER A 184 3.87 22.14 11.41
N LEU A 185 3.19 22.41 10.29
CA LEU A 185 2.98 23.74 9.76
C LEU A 185 1.91 24.52 10.55
N GLY A 186 1.08 23.82 11.32
CA GLY A 186 0.08 24.39 12.22
C GLY A 186 -0.84 25.39 11.51
N SER A 187 -1.00 26.58 12.11
CA SER A 187 -1.88 27.64 11.59
C SER A 187 -1.37 28.36 10.33
N LYS A 188 -0.25 27.92 9.75
CA LYS A 188 0.32 28.53 8.53
C LYS A 188 -0.26 27.95 7.24
N ILE A 189 -0.94 26.81 7.35
CA ILE A 189 -1.62 26.11 6.27
C ILE A 189 -3.10 26.11 6.58
N ASP A 190 -3.91 26.10 5.53
CA ASP A 190 -5.35 26.07 5.70
C ASP A 190 -5.81 24.77 6.42
N PRO A 191 -6.74 24.85 7.39
CA PRO A 191 -7.24 23.67 8.08
C PRO A 191 -7.80 22.59 7.14
N GLY A 192 -8.47 22.97 6.05
CA GLY A 192 -9.00 22.03 5.06
C GLY A 192 -7.88 21.25 4.34
N MET A 193 -6.72 21.86 4.14
CA MET A 193 -5.54 21.17 3.59
C MET A 193 -4.95 20.16 4.60
N ILE A 194 -4.95 20.51 5.88
CA ILE A 194 -4.55 19.57 6.94
C ILE A 194 -5.52 18.39 7.01
N ASP A 195 -6.82 18.63 6.87
CA ASP A 195 -7.83 17.57 6.86
C ASP A 195 -7.68 16.66 5.64
N LEU A 196 -7.51 17.24 4.44
CA LEU A 196 -7.27 16.48 3.20
C LEU A 196 -6.02 15.60 3.30
N THR A 197 -4.90 16.17 3.75
CA THR A 197 -3.64 15.41 3.91
C THR A 197 -3.77 14.35 5.00
N ASN A 198 -4.45 14.62 6.11
CA ASN A 198 -4.73 13.58 7.11
C ASN A 198 -5.55 12.44 6.53
N GLN A 199 -6.60 12.71 5.73
CA GLN A 199 -7.38 11.67 5.07
C GLN A 199 -6.52 10.82 4.12
N LEU A 200 -5.76 11.47 3.23
CA LEU A 200 -4.87 10.79 2.28
C LEU A 200 -3.81 9.90 2.97
N TYR A 201 -3.21 10.37 4.07
CA TYR A 201 -2.11 9.66 4.75
C TYR A 201 -2.56 8.78 5.93
N THR A 202 -3.86 8.72 6.23
CA THR A 202 -4.43 7.72 7.15
C THR A 202 -5.15 6.60 6.42
N ALA A 203 -5.43 6.78 5.12
CA ALA A 203 -5.85 5.73 4.22
C ALA A 203 -4.77 4.64 4.13
N THR A 204 -5.01 3.50 4.78
CA THR A 204 -4.08 2.37 4.78
C THR A 204 -4.09 1.71 3.41
N ALA A 205 -2.94 1.61 2.75
CA ALA A 205 -2.90 1.15 1.37
C ALA A 205 -3.08 -0.38 1.18
N SER A 206 -3.25 -1.12 2.28
CA SER A 206 -3.43 -2.57 2.31
C SER A 206 -4.41 -3.03 3.38
N SER A 207 -5.24 -4.03 3.03
CA SER A 207 -6.09 -4.76 3.99
C SER A 207 -5.31 -5.73 4.87
N ALA A 208 -4.02 -5.98 4.59
CA ALA A 208 -3.22 -7.02 5.25
C ALA A 208 -3.12 -6.84 6.77
N GLY A 209 -3.12 -5.60 7.28
CA GLY A 209 -3.13 -5.36 8.74
C GLY A 209 -4.39 -5.92 9.41
N ILE A 210 -5.54 -5.75 8.76
CA ILE A 210 -6.82 -6.29 9.23
C ILE A 210 -6.84 -7.82 9.06
N GLU A 211 -6.27 -8.35 7.97
CA GLU A 211 -6.16 -9.80 7.75
C GLU A 211 -5.29 -10.50 8.80
N ARG A 212 -4.15 -9.90 9.18
CA ARG A 212 -3.29 -10.39 10.29
C ARG A 212 -4.04 -10.42 11.61
N LEU A 213 -4.81 -9.38 11.89
CA LEU A 213 -5.65 -9.30 13.09
C LEU A 213 -6.72 -10.42 13.11
N PHE A 214 -7.39 -10.66 11.98
CA PHE A 214 -8.38 -11.73 11.87
C PHE A 214 -7.75 -13.14 11.91
N SER A 215 -6.56 -13.31 11.35
CA SER A 215 -5.80 -14.57 11.45
C SER A 215 -5.49 -14.90 12.92
N THR A 216 -4.98 -13.93 13.67
CA THR A 216 -4.72 -14.07 15.11
C THR A 216 -6.01 -14.32 15.89
N PHE A 217 -7.09 -13.59 15.56
CA PHE A 217 -8.39 -13.78 16.17
C PHE A 217 -9.00 -15.17 15.90
N GLY A 218 -8.62 -15.83 14.80
CA GLY A 218 -9.03 -17.20 14.49
C GLY A 218 -8.62 -18.23 15.54
N LEU A 219 -7.56 -17.97 16.32
CA LEU A 219 -7.16 -18.82 17.46
C LEU A 219 -8.14 -18.70 18.64
N VAL A 220 -8.76 -17.53 18.81
CA VAL A 220 -9.70 -17.25 19.90
C VAL A 220 -11.13 -17.59 19.49
N HIS A 221 -11.49 -17.36 18.23
CA HIS A 221 -12.79 -17.62 17.64
C HIS A 221 -12.68 -18.67 16.54
N SER A 222 -12.93 -19.92 16.91
CA SER A 222 -13.07 -21.01 15.95
C SER A 222 -14.54 -21.32 15.70
N LYS A 223 -14.86 -21.73 14.45
CA LYS A 223 -16.23 -22.09 14.04
C LYS A 223 -16.84 -23.22 14.89
N LEU A 224 -15.99 -24.10 15.44
CA LEU A 224 -16.41 -25.32 16.14
C LEU A 224 -16.57 -25.18 17.66
N ARG A 225 -15.71 -24.42 18.34
CA ARG A 225 -15.62 -24.47 19.82
C ARG A 225 -15.92 -23.14 20.53
N ASN A 226 -15.59 -22.00 19.91
CA ASN A 226 -15.66 -20.67 20.54
C ASN A 226 -16.41 -19.64 19.66
N ARG A 227 -17.56 -20.02 19.08
CA ARG A 227 -18.31 -19.13 18.17
C ARG A 227 -19.03 -18.01 18.94
N LEU A 228 -18.38 -16.85 19.05
CA LEU A 228 -18.98 -15.59 19.47
C LEU A 228 -19.94 -15.03 18.42
N ARG A 229 -20.95 -14.28 18.87
CA ARG A 229 -21.79 -13.42 18.01
C ARG A 229 -20.97 -12.24 17.49
N THR A 230 -21.36 -11.71 16.33
CA THR A 230 -20.65 -10.64 15.59
C THR A 230 -20.30 -9.44 16.46
N GLU A 231 -21.23 -8.93 17.25
CA GLU A 231 -20.99 -7.77 18.13
C GLU A 231 -19.90 -8.02 19.18
N LYS A 232 -19.88 -9.20 19.78
CA LYS A 232 -18.86 -9.57 20.78
C LYS A 232 -17.50 -9.80 20.12
N ALA A 233 -17.49 -10.43 18.95
CA ALA A 233 -16.28 -10.61 18.17
C ALA A 233 -15.67 -9.26 17.76
N ALA A 234 -16.48 -8.32 17.26
CA ALA A 234 -16.03 -6.99 16.89
C ALA A 234 -15.40 -6.24 18.07
N LYS A 235 -16.09 -6.18 19.23
CA LYS A 235 -15.54 -5.55 20.44
C LYS A 235 -14.22 -6.18 20.88
N LEU A 236 -14.14 -7.51 20.86
CA LEU A 236 -12.93 -8.23 21.27
C LEU A 236 -11.77 -8.00 20.32
N VAL A 237 -12.01 -8.00 19.01
CA VAL A 237 -11.02 -7.68 17.97
C VAL A 237 -10.50 -6.25 18.14
N THR A 238 -11.37 -5.29 18.44
CA THR A 238 -10.96 -3.90 18.74
C THR A 238 -10.04 -3.84 19.96
N VAL A 239 -10.41 -4.50 21.06
CA VAL A 239 -9.60 -4.56 22.28
C VAL A 239 -8.24 -5.22 22.01
N MET A 240 -8.23 -6.34 21.26
CA MET A 240 -6.98 -7.01 20.89
C MET A 240 -6.06 -6.11 20.06
N ARG A 241 -6.60 -5.34 19.12
CA ARG A 241 -5.82 -4.40 18.31
C ARG A 241 -5.20 -3.30 19.18
N VAL A 242 -5.95 -2.75 20.12
CA VAL A 242 -5.47 -1.68 21.02
C VAL A 242 -4.44 -2.20 22.02
N LEU A 243 -4.62 -3.41 22.56
CA LEU A 243 -3.70 -4.00 23.53
C LEU A 243 -2.42 -4.55 22.90
N ASN A 244 -2.46 -4.90 21.61
CA ASN A 244 -1.32 -5.40 20.86
C ASN A 244 -0.94 -4.44 19.72
N PRO A 245 -0.52 -3.19 20.01
CA PRO A 245 -0.09 -2.26 18.97
C PRO A 245 1.21 -2.72 18.27
N GLY A 246 1.85 -3.79 18.79
CA GLY A 246 3.11 -4.30 18.30
C GLY A 246 3.26 -5.82 18.42
N SER A 247 2.19 -6.62 18.32
CA SER A 247 2.34 -8.06 18.02
C SER A 247 2.83 -8.21 16.57
N ARG A 248 4.12 -7.89 16.43
CA ARG A 248 5.02 -8.20 15.34
C ARG A 248 4.79 -9.67 14.99
N GLY A 249 4.66 -9.94 13.70
CA GLY A 249 4.77 -11.32 13.23
C GLY A 249 6.01 -11.92 13.87
N SER A 250 5.80 -13.03 14.58
CA SER A 250 6.89 -13.91 15.00
C SER A 250 7.81 -14.06 13.80
N SER A 251 9.06 -13.66 13.98
CA SER A 251 10.17 -14.09 13.16
C SER A 251 10.02 -15.59 12.89
N TYR A 252 10.08 -15.98 11.63
CA TYR A 252 10.81 -17.20 11.33
C TYR A 252 12.21 -16.97 11.91
N VAL A 253 12.51 -17.68 12.98
CA VAL A 253 13.88 -17.88 13.41
C VAL A 253 14.44 -18.83 12.35
N ASP A 254 15.33 -18.33 11.51
CA ASP A 254 16.27 -19.22 10.82
C ASP A 254 17.15 -19.81 11.93
N GLU A 255 16.71 -20.96 12.45
CA GLU A 255 17.62 -21.92 13.06
C GLU A 255 18.44 -22.47 11.89
N ASP A 256 19.55 -21.82 11.56
CA ASP A 256 20.70 -22.38 10.83
C ASP A 256 21.82 -21.31 10.70
N GLU A 257 22.42 -20.96 11.84
CA GLU A 257 23.86 -20.62 11.88
C GLU A 257 24.43 -21.29 13.15
N VAL A 258 24.62 -22.60 13.03
CA VAL A 258 25.53 -23.41 13.84
C VAL A 258 26.64 -23.87 12.90
N GLU A 259 27.89 -23.59 13.29
CA GLU A 259 29.16 -24.04 12.68
C GLU A 259 29.53 -23.32 11.35
N GLU A 260 30.66 -22.63 11.18
CA GLU A 260 32.02 -22.69 11.76
C GLU A 260 32.62 -21.30 12.03
#